data_AF-A0A949FPP8-F1
#
_entry.id   AF-A0A949FPP8-F1
#
_cell.length_a   1.000
_cell.length_b   1.000
_cell.length_c   1.000
_cell.angle_alpha   90.00
_cell.angle_beta   90.00
_cell.angle_gamma   90.00
#
_symmetry.space_group_name_H-M   'P 1'
#
loop_
_entity.id
_entity.type
_entity.pdbx_description
1 polymer ?
#
loop_
_entity_poly.entity_id
_entity_poly.type
_entity_poly.pdbx_seq_one_letter_code
_entity_poly.pdbx_strand_id
1 'polypeptide(L)'
;MLRVVPLDNPSVSPLEMPDRFRKEIVYFMSPTDREGAPACGPQEYWIRSCDVAQWLADGVFTLVSPLDAESVAEIELTEEQERWLEWMVEHKITHIRIE
;
A
#
# COMPACT_ATOMS: atom_id res chain seq x y z
N MET A 1 -11.85 7.08 -11.42
CA MET A 1 -11.01 7.49 -10.28
C MET A 1 -11.55 6.80 -9.06
N LEU A 2 -10.67 6.21 -8.26
CA LEU A 2 -11.01 5.56 -7.00
C LEU A 2 -10.62 6.43 -5.82
N ARG A 3 -11.19 6.18 -4.64
CA ARG A 3 -10.83 6.87 -3.40
C ARG A 3 -10.14 5.92 -2.44
N VAL A 4 -9.04 6.36 -1.85
CA VAL A 4 -8.33 5.68 -0.77
C VAL A 4 -8.73 6.34 0.54
N VAL A 5 -9.50 5.61 1.37
CA VAL A 5 -10.08 6.10 2.62
C VAL A 5 -9.26 5.57 3.81
N PRO A 6 -8.73 6.43 4.69
CA PRO A 6 -8.06 5.99 5.91
C PRO A 6 -9.07 5.48 6.94
N LEU A 7 -8.82 4.31 7.51
CA LEU A 7 -9.67 3.69 8.53
C LEU A 7 -9.18 3.92 9.95
N ASP A 8 -7.86 4.05 10.13
CA ASP A 8 -7.22 4.31 11.42
C ASP A 8 -7.07 5.81 11.74
N ASN A 9 -7.21 6.67 10.74
CA ASN A 9 -7.21 8.13 10.91
C ASN A 9 -8.36 8.80 10.12
N PRO A 10 -9.62 8.68 10.59
CA PRO A 10 -10.80 9.15 9.85
C PRO A 10 -10.91 10.69 9.73
N SER A 11 -10.04 11.45 10.41
CA SER A 11 -9.98 12.91 10.27
C SER A 11 -9.26 13.36 9.00
N VAL A 12 -8.55 12.45 8.33
CA VAL A 12 -7.82 12.73 7.09
C VAL A 12 -8.74 12.52 5.89
N SER A 13 -8.73 13.47 4.96
CA SER A 13 -9.51 13.38 3.72
C SER A 13 -9.04 12.21 2.86
N PRO A 14 -9.96 11.46 2.22
CA PRO A 14 -9.58 10.40 1.28
C PRO A 14 -8.72 10.91 0.12
N LEU A 15 -7.73 10.13 -0.28
CA LEU A 15 -6.87 10.43 -1.42
C LEU A 15 -7.47 9.88 -2.72
N GLU A 16 -7.56 10.70 -3.75
CA GLU A 16 -7.99 10.23 -5.08
C GLU A 16 -6.85 9.53 -5.80
N MET A 17 -7.13 8.36 -6.38
CA MET A 17 -6.16 7.53 -7.09
C MET A 17 -6.74 7.04 -8.43
N PRO A 18 -5.90 6.62 -9.39
CA PRO A 18 -6.37 6.13 -10.68
C PRO A 18 -7.02 4.76 -10.52
N ASP A 19 -7.99 4.41 -11.37
CA ASP A 19 -8.75 3.15 -11.25
C ASP A 19 -7.85 1.90 -11.31
N ARG A 20 -6.70 1.99 -11.99
CA ARG A 20 -5.70 0.92 -12.05
C ARG A 20 -5.10 0.57 -10.69
N PHE A 21 -5.09 1.52 -9.74
CA PHE A 21 -4.51 1.32 -8.41
C PHE A 21 -5.21 0.20 -7.62
N ARG A 22 -6.48 -0.09 -7.93
CA ARG A 22 -7.19 -1.27 -7.41
C ARG A 22 -6.47 -2.60 -7.65
N LYS A 23 -5.71 -2.69 -8.76
CA LYS A 23 -4.92 -3.88 -9.11
C LYS A 23 -3.47 -3.81 -8.62
N GLU A 24 -3.00 -2.61 -8.27
CA GLU A 24 -1.61 -2.36 -7.87
C GLU A 24 -1.45 -2.48 -6.35
N ILE A 25 -2.46 -2.08 -5.57
CA ILE A 25 -2.43 -2.07 -4.09
C ILE A 25 -2.11 -3.44 -3.47
N VAL A 26 -2.43 -4.54 -4.16
CA VAL A 26 -2.13 -5.91 -3.71
C VAL A 26 -0.63 -6.19 -3.62
N TYR A 27 0.22 -5.39 -4.29
CA TYR A 27 1.67 -5.50 -4.19
C TYR A 27 2.27 -4.72 -3.01
N PHE A 28 1.46 -3.87 -2.38
CA PHE A 28 1.86 -3.02 -1.25
C PHE A 28 1.25 -3.48 0.08
N MET A 29 0.55 -4.62 0.11
CA MET A 29 -0.05 -5.12 1.34
C MET A 29 0.97 -5.88 2.20
N SER A 30 0.95 -5.63 3.51
CA SER A 30 1.72 -6.45 4.45
C SER A 30 1.00 -7.80 4.66
N PRO A 31 1.71 -8.91 4.83
CA PRO A 31 1.10 -10.23 5.06
C PRO A 31 0.21 -10.21 6.30
N THR A 32 -1.02 -10.71 6.15
CA THR A 32 -2.08 -10.70 7.18
C THR A 32 -1.96 -11.84 8.18
N ASP A 33 -1.09 -12.82 7.93
CA ASP A 33 -0.75 -13.93 8.83
C ASP A 33 0.26 -13.55 9.94
N ARG A 34 0.72 -12.30 9.97
CA ARG A 34 1.65 -11.81 10.99
C ARG A 34 0.97 -11.40 12.30
N GLU A 35 1.71 -11.57 13.40
CA GLU A 35 1.29 -11.11 14.72
C GLU A 35 1.08 -9.58 14.72
N GLY A 36 -0.11 -9.14 15.16
CA GLY A 36 -0.51 -7.73 15.16
C GLY A 36 -1.20 -7.23 13.88
N ALA A 37 -1.36 -8.07 12.85
CA ALA A 37 -2.15 -7.71 11.68
C ALA A 37 -3.65 -7.61 12.04
N PRO A 38 -4.35 -6.52 11.64
CA PRO A 38 -5.79 -6.41 11.83
C PRO A 38 -6.53 -7.36 10.89
N ALA A 39 -7.75 -7.74 11.28
CA ALA A 39 -8.66 -8.42 10.36
C ALA A 39 -9.12 -7.41 9.29
N CYS A 40 -8.61 -7.53 8.06
CA CYS A 40 -9.04 -6.69 6.94
C CYS A 40 -10.36 -7.21 6.37
N GLY A 41 -11.33 -6.30 6.25
CA GLY A 41 -12.57 -6.53 5.52
C GLY A 41 -12.40 -6.50 4.00
N PRO A 42 -13.50 -6.64 3.23
CA PRO A 42 -13.45 -6.54 1.78
C PRO A 42 -12.95 -5.15 1.35
N GLN A 43 -11.99 -5.14 0.42
CA GLN A 43 -11.35 -3.91 -0.09
C GLN A 43 -10.57 -3.10 0.97
N GLU A 44 -10.30 -3.71 2.13
CA GLU A 44 -9.45 -3.14 3.16
C GLU A 44 -8.04 -3.71 3.04
N TYR A 45 -7.05 -2.85 3.23
CA TYR A 45 -5.64 -3.20 3.13
C TYR A 45 -4.90 -2.63 4.32
N TRP A 46 -4.10 -3.48 4.93
CA TRP A 46 -3.18 -3.09 5.98
C TRP A 46 -1.76 -3.08 5.47
N ILE A 47 -1.07 -1.97 5.74
CA ILE A 47 0.30 -1.72 5.32
C ILE A 47 1.06 -1.17 6.52
N ARG A 48 2.15 -1.83 6.89
CA ARG A 48 2.99 -1.37 8.00
C ARG A 48 3.72 -0.10 7.62
N SER A 49 3.79 0.85 8.56
CA SER A 49 4.53 2.11 8.35
C SER A 49 6.00 1.89 7.98
N CYS A 50 6.63 0.80 8.45
CA CYS A 50 8.00 0.47 8.08
C CYS A 50 8.13 0.08 6.60
N ASP A 51 7.14 -0.64 6.06
CA ASP A 51 7.14 -1.06 4.66
C ASP A 51 6.90 0.15 3.76
N VAL A 52 5.93 1.02 4.12
CA VAL A 52 5.68 2.30 3.42
C VAL A 52 6.94 3.17 3.38
N ALA A 53 7.58 3.38 4.53
CA ALA A 53 8.77 4.22 4.62
C ALA A 53 9.94 3.63 3.81
N GLN A 54 10.06 2.30 3.79
CA GLN A 54 11.09 1.63 3.00
C GLN A 54 10.83 1.80 1.50
N TRP A 55 9.64 1.49 0.99
CA TRP A 55 9.34 1.64 -0.44
C TRP A 55 9.53 3.09 -0.91
N LEU A 56 9.11 4.06 -0.11
CA LEU A 56 9.29 5.47 -0.43
C LEU A 56 10.77 5.88 -0.46
N ALA A 57 11.60 5.34 0.44
CA ALA A 57 13.03 5.62 0.47
C ALA A 57 13.79 4.93 -0.68
N ASP A 58 13.40 3.69 -1.01
CA ASP A 58 14.04 2.87 -2.04
C ASP A 58 13.57 3.28 -3.46
N GLY A 59 12.40 3.93 -3.59
CA GLY A 59 11.81 4.32 -4.87
C GLY A 59 11.27 3.15 -5.69
N VAL A 60 11.28 1.94 -5.11
CA VAL A 60 10.90 0.69 -5.77
C VAL A 60 10.07 -0.17 -4.83
N PHE A 61 9.24 -1.05 -5.40
CA PHE A 61 8.66 -2.18 -4.69
C PHE A 61 9.08 -3.50 -5.35
N THR A 62 9.05 -4.56 -4.55
CA THR A 62 9.60 -5.86 -4.95
C THR A 62 8.50 -6.84 -5.30
N LEU A 63 8.62 -7.47 -6.47
CA LEU A 63 7.76 -8.56 -6.94
C LEU A 63 8.54 -9.86 -6.96
N VAL A 64 8.05 -10.85 -6.20
CA VAL A 64 8.58 -12.23 -6.24
C VAL A 64 7.69 -13.04 -7.17
N SER A 65 8.28 -13.61 -8.22
CA SER A 65 7.54 -14.50 -9.12
C SER A 65 7.17 -15.80 -8.40
N PRO A 66 5.91 -16.27 -8.49
CA PRO A 66 5.52 -17.55 -7.91
C PRO A 66 6.16 -18.76 -8.60
N LEU A 67 6.72 -18.58 -9.80
CA LEU A 67 7.33 -19.65 -10.60
C LEU A 67 8.84 -19.78 -10.37
N ASP A 68 9.49 -18.74 -9.86
CA ASP A 68 10.93 -18.70 -9.65
C ASP A 68 11.22 -17.82 -8.42
N ALA A 69 11.29 -18.46 -7.25
CA ALA A 69 11.45 -17.80 -5.96
C ALA A 69 12.83 -17.11 -5.80
N GLU A 70 13.75 -17.33 -6.74
CA GLU A 70 15.08 -16.72 -6.80
C GLU A 70 15.08 -15.43 -7.64
N SER A 71 14.12 -15.27 -8.55
CA SER A 71 13.98 -14.08 -9.40
C SER A 71 13.13 -13.02 -8.72
N VAL A 72 13.83 -12.07 -8.10
CA VAL A 72 13.26 -10.86 -7.49
C VAL A 72 13.30 -9.72 -8.52
N ALA A 73 12.13 -9.15 -8.84
CA ALA A 73 12.04 -7.98 -9.70
C ALA A 73 11.77 -6.73 -8.87
N GLU A 74 12.63 -5.72 -8.99
CA GLU A 74 12.39 -4.39 -8.45
C GLU A 74 11.66 -3.55 -9.50
N ILE A 75 10.53 -2.98 -9.11
CA ILE A 75 9.70 -2.14 -9.97
C ILE A 75 9.70 -0.72 -9.41
N GLU A 76 10.08 0.24 -10.24
CA GLU A 76 10.04 1.67 -9.91
C GLU A 76 8.62 2.12 -9.59
N LEU A 77 8.50 2.96 -8.56
CA LEU A 77 7.24 3.59 -8.21
C LEU A 77 6.83 4.59 -9.29
N THR A 78 5.53 4.60 -9.60
CA THR A 78 4.94 5.68 -10.38
C THR A 78 4.70 6.91 -9.50
N GLU A 79 4.65 8.11 -10.09
CA GLU A 79 4.37 9.36 -9.36
C GLU A 79 3.08 9.27 -8.50
N GLU A 80 2.06 8.57 -8.99
CA GLU A 80 0.80 8.38 -8.25
C GLU A 80 0.99 7.47 -7.02
N GLN A 81 1.86 6.46 -7.11
CA GLN A 81 2.21 5.57 -5.99
C GLN A 81 3.09 6.28 -4.97
N GLU A 82 4.09 7.05 -5.40
CA GLU A 82 4.92 7.87 -4.52
C GLU A 82 4.04 8.83 -3.71
N ARG A 83 3.18 9.59 -4.39
CA ARG A 83 2.23 10.50 -3.73
C ARG A 83 1.34 9.80 -2.71
N TRP A 84 0.90 8.58 -3.00
CA TRP A 84 0.11 7.79 -2.06
C TRP A 84 0.92 7.33 -0.85
N LEU A 85 2.15 6.86 -1.05
CA LEU A 85 3.05 6.47 0.05
C LEU A 85 3.42 7.68 0.92
N GLU A 86 3.71 8.83 0.32
CA GLU A 86 3.94 10.10 1.04
C GLU A 86 2.74 10.47 1.91
N TRP A 87 1.52 10.41 1.35
CA TRP A 87 0.28 10.66 2.10
C TRP A 87 0.10 9.69 3.27
N MET A 88 0.44 8.41 3.10
CA MET A 88 0.41 7.44 4.20
C MET A 88 1.41 7.77 5.31
N VAL A 89 2.65 8.14 4.95
CA VAL A 89 3.70 8.51 5.93
C VAL A 89 3.33 9.78 6.67
N GLU A 90 2.93 10.84 5.95
CA GLU A 90 2.60 12.15 6.51
C GLU A 90 1.48 12.04 7.56
N HIS A 91 0.46 11.26 7.26
CA HIS A 91 -0.71 11.11 8.11
C HIS A 91 -0.68 9.89 9.05
N LYS A 92 0.43 9.13 9.02
CA LYS A 92 0.66 7.92 9.83
C LYS A 92 -0.45 6.87 9.64
N ILE A 93 -0.87 6.69 8.40
CA ILE A 93 -1.93 5.76 8.01
C ILE A 93 -1.31 4.38 7.77
N THR A 94 -1.98 3.37 8.29
CA THR A 94 -1.60 1.95 8.17
C THR A 94 -2.76 1.08 7.71
N HIS A 95 -3.99 1.57 7.81
CA HIS A 95 -5.18 0.84 7.41
C HIS A 95 -6.06 1.68 6.48
N ILE A 96 -6.30 1.17 5.28
CA ILE A 96 -7.05 1.88 4.24
C ILE A 96 -8.15 1.01 3.64
N ARG A 97 -9.17 1.64 3.09
CA ARG A 97 -10.17 1.03 2.21
C ARG A 97 -10.16 1.71 0.85
N ILE A 98 -10.32 0.95 -0.21
CA ILE A 98 -10.55 1.52 -1.56
C ILE A 98 -12.05 1.55 -1.86
N GLU A 99 -12.51 2.67 -2.44
CA GLU A 99 -13.90 2.89 -2.89
C GLU A 99 -13.93 3.21 -4.39
#